data_AF-A0A085NJL9-F1
#
_entry.id   AF-A0A085NJL9-F1
#
_cell.length_a   1.000
_cell.length_b   1.000
_cell.length_c   1.000
_cell.angle_alpha   90.00
_cell.angle_beta   90.00
_cell.angle_gamma   90.00
#
_symmetry.space_group_name_H-M   'P 1'
#
loop_
_entity.id
_entity.type
_entity.pdbx_description
1 polymer ?
#
loop_
_entity_poly.entity_id
_entity_poly.type
_entity_poly.pdbx_seq_one_letter_code
_entity_poly.pdbx_strand_id
1 'polypeptide(L)'
;MSDCWRGYHRLSREDYTHLRVNHSINFLHPDDTEVDTQSVESLWAQVKRPNKVRCGTRRSELDSYLCEFMWRRRVCPNEDPFDKMLGDIATYWAPVRPPFCI
;
A
#
# COMPACT_ATOMS: atom_id res chain seq x y z
N MET A 1 16.35 -0.85 -11.93
CA MET A 1 15.70 0.13 -12.82
C MET A 1 15.00 1.16 -11.95
N SER A 2 15.30 2.46 -12.07
CA SER A 2 14.72 3.50 -11.19
C SER A 2 14.26 4.73 -11.95
N ASP A 3 13.44 5.55 -11.29
CA ASP A 3 13.10 6.90 -11.71
C ASP A 3 14.39 7.72 -11.90
N CYS A 4 14.41 8.62 -12.89
CA CYS A 4 15.59 9.41 -13.24
C CYS A 4 15.99 10.45 -12.17
N TRP A 5 15.91 10.12 -10.87
CA TRP A 5 16.27 10.98 -9.78
C TRP A 5 17.75 11.37 -9.86
N ARG A 6 18.02 12.67 -9.68
CA ARG A 6 19.35 13.28 -9.84
C ARG A 6 20.37 12.72 -8.83
N GLY A 7 19.91 12.11 -7.72
CA GLY A 7 20.76 11.41 -6.75
C GLY A 7 21.46 10.17 -7.32
N TYR A 8 20.83 9.46 -8.26
CA TYR A 8 21.38 8.26 -8.89
C TYR A 8 22.46 8.54 -9.93
N HIS A 9 22.67 9.81 -10.28
CA HIS A 9 23.69 10.21 -11.25
C HIS A 9 25.12 9.87 -10.81
N ARG A 10 25.33 9.59 -9.52
CA ARG A 10 26.63 9.16 -8.98
C ARG A 10 26.89 7.66 -9.14
N LEU A 11 25.85 6.84 -9.38
CA LEU A 11 26.00 5.39 -9.54
C LEU A 11 26.80 5.01 -10.80
N SER A 12 26.77 5.84 -11.84
CA SER A 12 27.58 5.62 -13.04
C SER A 12 29.09 5.80 -12.81
N ARG A 13 29.50 6.34 -11.66
CA ARG A 13 30.91 6.47 -11.27
C ARG A 13 31.43 5.24 -10.51
N GLU A 14 30.54 4.33 -10.13
CA GLU A 14 30.80 3.13 -9.34
C GLU A 14 30.66 1.86 -10.22
N ASP A 15 30.89 1.98 -11.54
CA ASP A 15 30.72 0.91 -12.55
C ASP A 15 29.35 0.22 -12.56
N TYR A 16 28.33 0.87 -11.99
CA TYR A 16 26.96 0.36 -12.00
C TYR A 16 26.20 0.88 -13.23
N THR A 17 25.93 0.01 -14.19
CA THR A 17 25.09 0.31 -15.36
C THR A 17 23.64 0.45 -14.92
N HIS A 18 23.27 1.66 -14.49
CA HIS A 18 21.94 1.94 -14.00
C HIS A 18 20.95 2.10 -15.17
N LEU A 19 20.08 1.11 -15.38
CA LEU A 19 18.96 1.20 -16.33
C LEU A 19 17.94 2.24 -15.85
N ARG A 20 17.68 3.26 -16.68
CA ARG A 20 16.85 4.43 -16.37
C ARG A 20 15.53 4.37 -17.14
N VAL A 21 14.40 4.48 -16.45
CA VAL A 21 13.10 4.69 -17.11
C VAL A 21 12.84 6.18 -17.17
N ASN A 22 12.79 6.73 -18.39
CA ASN A 22 12.39 8.12 -18.59
C ASN A 22 10.86 8.22 -18.60
N HIS A 23 10.29 8.58 -17.45
CA HIS A 23 8.85 8.76 -17.25
C HIS A 23 8.21 9.89 -18.10
N SER A 24 9.00 10.70 -18.82
CA SER A 24 8.46 11.69 -19.77
C SER A 24 8.43 11.20 -21.23
N ILE A 25 9.06 10.06 -21.54
CA ILE A 25 9.22 9.54 -22.92
C ILE A 25 8.62 8.13 -23.04
N ASN A 26 8.80 7.27 -22.03
CA ASN A 26 8.27 5.91 -22.00
C ASN A 26 7.58 5.66 -20.66
N PHE A 27 6.27 5.44 -20.68
CA PHE A 27 5.47 5.04 -19.52
C PHE A 27 5.76 3.59 -19.05
N LEU A 28 6.38 2.77 -19.92
CA LEU A 28 6.86 1.42 -19.66
C LEU A 28 8.19 1.22 -20.41
N HIS A 29 9.18 0.54 -19.80
CA HIS A 29 10.39 0.15 -20.52
C HIS A 29 10.04 -0.99 -21.51
N PRO A 30 10.45 -0.91 -22.79
CA PRO A 30 10.05 -1.91 -23.81
C PRO A 30 10.65 -3.31 -23.59
N ASP A 31 11.69 -3.45 -22.77
CA ASP A 31 12.49 -4.70 -22.67
C ASP A 31 12.39 -5.43 -21.32
N ASP A 32 11.65 -4.91 -20.34
CA ASP A 32 11.50 -5.55 -19.02
C ASP A 32 10.07 -5.40 -18.52
N THR A 33 9.23 -6.40 -18.79
CA THR A 33 7.82 -6.46 -18.40
C THR A 33 7.64 -6.87 -16.92
N GLU A 34 8.71 -7.27 -16.24
CA GLU A 34 8.66 -7.88 -14.90
C GLU A 34 8.83 -6.86 -13.76
N VAL A 35 9.30 -5.64 -14.05
CA VAL A 35 9.49 -4.57 -13.05
C VAL A 35 8.32 -3.60 -13.09
N ASP A 36 7.19 -4.00 -12.53
CA ASP A 36 5.98 -3.18 -12.41
C ASP A 36 6.08 -2.18 -11.24
N THR A 37 7.00 -1.22 -11.35
CA THR A 37 7.09 -0.10 -10.40
C THR A 37 5.82 0.76 -10.40
N GLN A 38 5.11 0.79 -11.53
CA GLN A 38 3.89 1.56 -11.71
C GLN A 38 2.77 1.10 -10.77
N SER A 39 2.59 -0.22 -10.60
CA SER A 39 1.61 -0.75 -9.65
C SER A 39 1.92 -0.36 -8.21
N VAL A 40 3.20 -0.37 -7.83
CA VAL A 40 3.63 0.03 -6.48
C VAL A 40 3.41 1.53 -6.25
N GLU A 41 3.75 2.38 -7.22
CA GLU A 41 3.51 3.82 -7.15
C GLU A 41 2.01 4.16 -7.10
N SER A 42 1.22 3.50 -7.94
CA SER A 42 -0.24 3.65 -7.98
C SER A 42 -0.89 3.23 -6.67
N LEU A 43 -0.36 2.18 -6.02
CA LEU A 43 -0.80 1.76 -4.69
C LEU A 43 -0.49 2.82 -3.64
N TRP A 44 0.74 3.35 -3.60
CA TRP A 44 1.12 4.40 -2.66
C TRP A 44 0.33 5.68 -2.86
N ALA A 45 -0.02 6.03 -4.09
CA ALA A 45 -0.89 7.16 -4.39
C ALA A 45 -2.28 6.98 -3.75
N GLN A 46 -2.86 5.78 -3.83
CA GLN A 46 -4.15 5.46 -3.19
C GLN A 46 -4.07 5.54 -1.67
N VAL A 47 -3.02 4.97 -1.06
CA VAL A 47 -2.79 5.03 0.40
C VAL A 47 -2.69 6.47 0.92
N LYS A 48 -2.00 7.34 0.19
CA LYS A 48 -1.77 8.74 0.62
C LYS A 48 -2.96 9.66 0.36
N ARG A 49 -3.89 9.30 -0.52
CA ARG A 49 -5.00 10.16 -0.95
C ARG A 49 -5.90 10.61 0.22
N PRO A 50 -6.38 9.72 1.13
CA PRO A 50 -7.20 10.14 2.27
C PRO A 50 -6.45 11.09 3.21
N ASN A 51 -5.16 10.83 3.45
CA ASN A 51 -4.32 11.68 4.27
C ASN A 51 -4.20 13.10 3.68
N LYS A 52 -4.03 13.21 2.36
CA LYS A 52 -3.97 14.52 1.67
C LYS A 52 -5.30 15.27 1.77
N VAL A 53 -6.43 14.58 1.62
CA VAL A 53 -7.78 15.18 1.74
C VAL A 53 -8.03 15.71 3.17
N ARG A 54 -7.47 15.04 4.19
CA ARG A 54 -7.58 15.46 5.60
C ARG A 54 -6.57 16.53 6.02
N CYS A 55 -5.82 17.10 5.08
CA CYS A 55 -4.74 18.06 5.36
C CYS A 55 -3.64 17.50 6.27
N GLY A 56 -3.37 16.19 6.17
CA GLY A 56 -2.42 15.50 7.04
C GLY A 56 -3.10 14.65 8.10
N THR A 57 -2.29 13.83 8.75
CA THR A 57 -2.69 12.87 9.76
C THR A 57 -1.59 12.84 10.81
N ARG A 58 -1.96 12.70 12.08
CA ARG A 58 -0.99 12.58 13.17
C ARG A 58 -0.13 11.33 12.94
N ARG A 59 1.18 11.42 13.15
CA ARG A 59 2.10 10.28 12.93
C ARG A 59 1.70 9.03 13.70
N SER A 60 1.14 9.19 14.91
CA SER A 60 0.65 8.09 15.75
C SER A 60 -0.49 7.30 15.11
N GLU A 61 -1.25 7.88 14.18
CA GLU A 61 -2.38 7.25 13.50
C GLU A 61 -2.00 6.65 12.14
N LEU A 62 -0.77 6.82 11.68
CA LEU A 62 -0.40 6.32 10.35
C LEU A 62 -0.51 4.80 10.27
N ASP A 63 -0.07 4.10 11.31
CA ASP A 63 -0.11 2.64 11.36
C ASP A 63 -1.55 2.13 11.38
N SER A 64 -2.45 2.78 12.14
CA SER A 64 -3.86 2.38 12.20
C SER A 64 -4.55 2.56 10.83
N TYR A 65 -4.29 3.66 10.12
CA TYR A 65 -4.84 3.87 8.78
C TYR A 65 -4.22 2.97 7.71
N LEU A 66 -2.93 2.64 7.81
CA LEU A 66 -2.31 1.66 6.91
C LEU A 66 -2.93 0.27 7.09
N CYS A 67 -3.11 -0.16 8.33
CA CYS A 67 -3.79 -1.41 8.67
C CYS A 67 -5.23 -1.43 8.13
N GLU A 68 -5.99 -0.35 8.35
CA GLU A 68 -7.36 -0.23 7.84
C GLU A 68 -7.42 -0.27 6.32
N PHE A 69 -6.52 0.43 5.62
CA PHE A 69 -6.45 0.40 4.16
C PHE A 69 -6.16 -1.00 3.62
N MET A 70 -5.19 -1.70 4.23
CA MET A 70 -4.85 -3.08 3.86
C MET A 70 -6.02 -4.04 4.11
N TRP A 71 -6.71 -3.87 5.24
CA TRP A 71 -7.88 -4.68 5.58
C TRP A 71 -9.03 -4.43 4.59
N ARG A 72 -9.38 -3.18 4.29
CA ARG A 72 -10.43 -2.83 3.31
C ARG A 72 -10.19 -3.43 1.93
N ARG A 73 -8.92 -3.49 1.50
CA ARG A 73 -8.55 -4.07 0.21
C ARG A 73 -8.77 -5.59 0.13
N ARG A 74 -8.89 -6.26 1.28
CA ARG A 74 -9.20 -7.69 1.40
C ARG A 74 -10.71 -7.95 1.55
N VAL A 75 -11.51 -6.93 1.86
CA VAL A 75 -12.98 -7.05 1.93
C VAL A 75 -13.53 -7.26 0.53
N CYS A 76 -14.43 -8.21 0.38
CA CYS A 76 -15.04 -8.54 -0.91
C CYS A 76 -15.89 -7.36 -1.42
N PRO A 77 -15.96 -7.09 -2.74
CA PRO A 77 -16.70 -5.95 -3.29
C PRO A 77 -18.19 -5.89 -2.94
N ASN A 78 -18.80 -7.05 -2.66
CA ASN A 78 -20.22 -7.18 -2.33
C ASN A 78 -20.47 -7.40 -0.83
N GLU A 79 -19.44 -7.27 -0.01
CA GLU A 79 -19.53 -7.41 1.44
C GLU A 79 -19.52 -6.03 2.09
N ASP A 80 -20.45 -5.79 3.01
CA ASP A 80 -20.45 -4.55 3.76
C ASP A 80 -19.24 -4.54 4.73
N PRO A 81 -18.37 -3.50 4.67
CA PRO A 81 -17.20 -3.47 5.54
C PRO A 81 -17.56 -3.43 7.03
N PHE A 82 -18.65 -2.80 7.42
CA PHE A 82 -19.04 -2.75 8.82
C PHE A 82 -19.42 -4.13 9.32
N ASP A 83 -20.24 -4.88 8.57
CA ASP A 83 -20.60 -6.25 8.91
C ASP A 83 -19.37 -7.18 8.93
N LYS A 84 -18.47 -7.03 7.95
CA LYS A 84 -17.20 -7.77 7.92
C LYS A 84 -16.34 -7.48 9.16
N MET A 85 -16.25 -6.22 9.57
CA MET A 85 -15.51 -5.82 10.77
C MET A 85 -16.10 -6.46 12.02
N LEU A 86 -17.43 -6.48 12.16
CA LEU A 86 -18.09 -7.15 13.28
C LEU A 86 -17.84 -8.66 13.27
N GLY A 87 -17.89 -9.30 12.10
CA GLY A 87 -17.59 -10.73 11.94
C GLY A 87 -16.15 -11.07 12.31
N ASP A 88 -15.18 -10.23 11.90
CA ASP A 88 -13.78 -10.39 12.27
C ASP A 88 -13.60 -10.23 13.79
N ILE A 89 -14.21 -9.21 14.41
CA ILE A 89 -14.16 -9.02 15.86
C ILE A 89 -14.74 -10.24 16.58
N ALA A 90 -15.90 -10.74 16.17
CA ALA A 90 -16.52 -11.91 16.79
C ALA A 90 -15.66 -13.18 16.65
N THR A 91 -14.91 -13.30 15.54
CA THR A 91 -14.04 -14.45 15.26
C THR A 91 -12.77 -14.41 16.11
N TYR A 92 -12.10 -13.26 16.19
CA TYR A 92 -10.82 -13.13 16.90
C TYR A 92 -10.98 -12.84 18.40
N TRP A 93 -12.12 -12.27 18.79
CA TRP A 93 -12.45 -11.89 20.17
C TRP A 93 -13.76 -12.54 20.60
N ALA A 94 -13.93 -13.82 20.28
CA ALA A 94 -15.11 -14.58 20.71
C ALA A 94 -15.27 -14.45 22.23
N PRO A 95 -16.46 -14.14 22.75
CA PRO A 95 -16.69 -14.06 24.18
C PRO A 95 -16.31 -15.40 24.80
N VAL A 96 -15.43 -15.36 25.80
CA VAL A 96 -15.09 -16.54 26.59
C VAL A 96 -16.40 -17.05 27.17
N ARG A 97 -16.89 -18.20 26.69
CA ARG A 97 -18.05 -18.84 27.29
C ARG A 97 -17.68 -19.14 28.74
N PRO A 98 -18.34 -18.55 29.75
CA PRO A 98 -18.09 -18.96 31.11
C PRO A 98 -18.37 -20.46 31.21
N PRO A 99 -17.50 -21.25 31.86
CA PRO A 99 -17.85 -22.61 32.19
C PRO A 99 -19.07 -22.50 33.11
N PHE A 100 -20.17 -23.17 32.75
CA PHE A 100 -21.43 -23.22 33.50
C PHE A 100 -22.36 -22.00 33.34
N CYS A 101 -23.13 -21.99 32.25
CA CYS A 101 -24.52 -21.55 32.32
C CYS A 101 -25.39 -22.81 32.23
N ILE A 102 -26.07 -23.13 33.34
CA ILE A 102 -27.14 -24.12 33.47
C ILE A 102 -28.45 -23.52 32.94
#